data_AF-A0A831YZT1-F1
#
_entry.id   AF-A0A831YZT1-F1
#
_cell.length_a   1.000
_cell.length_b   1.000
_cell.length_c   1.000
_cell.angle_alpha   90.00
_cell.angle_beta   90.00
_cell.angle_gamma   90.00
#
_symmetry.space_group_name_H-M   'P 1'
#
loop_
_entity.id
_entity.type
_entity.pdbx_description
1 polymer ?
#
loop_
_entity_poly.entity_id
_entity_poly.type
_entity_poly.pdbx_seq_one_letter_code
_entity_poly.pdbx_strand_id
1 'polypeptide(L)'
;MLTSDLLLARIRYGYVYPAYARLNPENLKLAEALIQLFKKNIGATREELARKLSNFELEAFRQGFHYKYVRCLAYLLNRQAVYEAPETRLDPLNVRIEVFKEASKMGLALTETERTQVLQRVAARFRAEMREVEQAFNASYQENEVLKEFQFITAEQLLKNYNLSLTQTLLFKALDITVETRAPG
;
A
#
# COMPACT_ATOMS: atom_id res chain seq x y z
N MET A 1 2.44 -4.24 -13.61
CA MET A 1 1.24 -5.10 -13.50
C MET A 1 0.46 -4.75 -12.25
N LEU A 2 -0.86 -4.76 -12.36
CA LEU A 2 -1.82 -4.63 -11.24
C LEU A 2 -2.20 -6.03 -10.72
N THR A 3 -2.73 -6.09 -9.50
CA THR A 3 -3.40 -7.30 -8.99
C THR A 3 -4.68 -7.57 -9.80
N SER A 4 -5.07 -8.85 -9.92
CA SER A 4 -6.23 -9.26 -10.73
C SER A 4 -7.53 -8.57 -10.30
N ASP A 5 -7.71 -8.32 -9.00
CA ASP A 5 -8.93 -7.70 -8.45
C ASP A 5 -9.11 -6.23 -8.89
N LEU A 6 -7.99 -5.58 -9.20
CA LEU A 6 -7.92 -4.21 -9.68
C LEU A 6 -8.09 -4.10 -11.21
N LEU A 7 -8.17 -5.22 -11.94
CA LEU A 7 -8.42 -5.18 -13.38
C LEU A 7 -9.77 -4.51 -13.66
N LEU A 8 -9.71 -3.39 -14.40
CA LEU A 8 -10.87 -2.67 -14.89
C LEU A 8 -10.99 -2.90 -16.39
N ALA A 9 -11.94 -3.73 -16.80
CA ALA A 9 -12.23 -4.05 -18.19
C ALA A 9 -13.73 -4.17 -18.42
N ARG A 10 -14.15 -3.99 -19.67
CA ARG A 10 -15.54 -4.13 -20.13
C ARG A 10 -15.60 -5.31 -21.09
N ILE A 11 -16.60 -6.15 -20.93
CA ILE A 11 -16.84 -7.28 -21.83
C ILE A 11 -17.98 -6.90 -22.78
N ARG A 12 -17.76 -7.02 -24.09
CA ARG A 12 -18.80 -6.74 -25.10
C ARG A 12 -18.60 -7.63 -26.33
N TYR A 13 -19.66 -8.33 -26.73
CA TYR A 13 -19.68 -9.23 -27.90
C TYR A 13 -18.51 -10.24 -27.93
N GLY A 14 -18.17 -10.84 -26.79
CA GLY A 14 -17.07 -11.81 -26.69
C GLY A 14 -15.66 -11.20 -26.61
N TYR A 15 -15.54 -9.87 -26.66
CA TYR A 15 -14.26 -9.18 -26.52
C TYR A 15 -14.12 -8.55 -25.14
N VAL A 16 -12.88 -8.53 -24.62
CA VAL A 16 -12.53 -7.87 -23.34
C VAL A 16 -11.73 -6.60 -23.63
N TYR A 17 -12.30 -5.46 -23.27
CA TYR A 17 -11.71 -4.14 -23.50
C TYR A 17 -11.21 -3.55 -22.18
N PRO A 18 -9.89 -3.34 -22.00
CA PRO A 18 -9.39 -2.64 -20.82
C PRO A 18 -9.93 -1.19 -20.79
N ALA A 19 -10.34 -0.74 -19.62
CA ALA A 19 -10.89 0.60 -19.43
C ALA A 19 -9.76 1.63 -19.29
N TYR A 20 -9.11 1.96 -20.41
CA TYR A 20 -7.99 2.89 -20.42
C TYR A 20 -8.37 4.31 -19.95
N ALA A 21 -7.47 4.91 -19.19
CA ALA A 21 -7.50 6.32 -18.86
C ALA A 21 -7.14 7.14 -20.10
N ARG A 22 -7.91 8.20 -20.34
CA ARG A 22 -7.60 9.22 -21.36
C ARG A 22 -6.76 10.32 -20.72
N LEU A 23 -5.86 10.92 -21.50
CA LEU A 23 -5.09 12.11 -21.09
C LEU A 23 -5.95 13.38 -21.20
N ASN A 24 -7.10 13.39 -20.53
CA ASN A 24 -7.98 14.56 -20.46
C ASN A 24 -7.71 15.35 -19.17
N PRO A 25 -8.15 16.63 -19.08
CA PRO A 25 -7.90 17.47 -17.91
C PRO A 25 -8.41 16.88 -16.59
N GLU A 26 -9.55 16.19 -16.60
CA GLU A 26 -10.14 15.57 -15.41
C GLU A 26 -9.26 14.44 -14.84
N ASN A 27 -8.82 13.50 -15.68
CA ASN A 27 -7.95 12.40 -15.24
C ASN A 27 -6.57 12.92 -14.82
N LEU A 28 -6.03 13.90 -15.54
CA LEU A 28 -4.76 14.51 -15.19
C LEU A 28 -4.83 15.23 -13.84
N LYS A 29 -5.92 15.96 -13.57
CA LYS A 29 -6.15 16.63 -12.29
C LYS A 29 -6.28 15.65 -11.13
N LEU A 30 -7.01 14.54 -11.32
CA LEU A 30 -7.13 13.48 -10.32
C LEU A 30 -5.76 12.83 -10.03
N ALA A 31 -5.02 12.47 -11.08
CA ALA A 31 -3.70 11.86 -10.95
C ALA A 31 -2.71 12.80 -10.24
N GLU A 32 -2.68 14.08 -10.59
CA GLU A 32 -1.86 15.09 -9.93
C GLU A 32 -2.23 15.22 -8.45
N ALA A 33 -3.52 15.33 -8.13
CA ALA A 33 -3.98 15.42 -6.74
C ALA A 33 -3.54 14.21 -5.90
N LEU A 34 -3.60 13.01 -6.48
CA LEU A 34 -3.14 11.79 -5.82
C LEU A 34 -1.62 11.76 -5.63
N ILE A 35 -0.84 12.19 -6.63
CA ILE A 35 0.62 12.34 -6.52
C ILE A 35 0.97 13.33 -5.39
N GLN A 36 0.27 14.47 -5.33
CA GLN A 36 0.47 15.47 -4.29
C GLN A 36 0.09 14.94 -2.91
N LEU A 37 -0.90 14.05 -2.81
CA LEU A 37 -1.24 13.38 -1.56
C LEU A 37 -0.04 12.57 -1.03
N PHE A 38 0.62 11.77 -1.87
CA PHE A 38 1.82 11.03 -1.45
C PHE A 38 2.95 11.97 -1.01
N LYS A 39 3.25 13.02 -1.80
CA LYS A 39 4.30 13.99 -1.47
C LYS A 39 4.08 14.69 -0.13
N LYS A 40 2.85 15.07 0.18
CA LYS A 40 2.50 15.75 1.44
C LYS A 40 2.52 14.83 2.66
N ASN A 41 2.57 13.51 2.46
CA ASN A 41 2.51 12.52 3.52
C ASN A 41 3.85 11.78 3.72
N ILE A 42 4.95 12.32 3.19
CA ILE A 42 6.29 11.86 3.58
C ILE A 42 6.44 12.10 5.09
N GLY A 43 6.84 11.06 5.81
CA GLY A 43 6.90 11.01 7.28
C GLY A 43 5.64 10.47 7.96
N ALA A 44 4.53 10.27 7.23
CA ALA A 44 3.32 9.65 7.77
C ALA A 44 3.43 8.12 7.78
N THR A 45 2.66 7.45 8.64
CA THR A 45 2.58 5.98 8.64
C THR A 45 1.79 5.45 7.44
N ARG A 46 2.00 4.18 7.09
CA ARG A 46 1.21 3.50 6.06
C ARG A 46 -0.27 3.50 6.37
N GLU A 47 -0.63 3.31 7.64
CA GLU A 47 -2.02 3.36 8.08
C GLU A 47 -2.63 4.75 7.86
N GLU A 48 -1.93 5.81 8.26
CA GLU A 48 -2.38 7.19 8.07
C GLU A 48 -2.58 7.52 6.59
N LEU A 49 -1.62 7.12 5.75
CA LEU A 49 -1.72 7.29 4.30
C LEU A 49 -2.89 6.47 3.72
N ALA A 50 -3.08 5.23 4.16
CA ALA A 50 -4.19 4.38 3.72
C ALA A 50 -5.55 5.00 4.06
N ARG A 51 -5.71 5.57 5.27
CA ARG A 51 -6.92 6.31 5.67
C ARG A 51 -7.16 7.52 4.75
N LYS A 52 -6.12 8.30 4.45
CA LYS A 52 -6.21 9.47 3.54
C LYS A 52 -6.54 9.05 2.11
N LEU A 53 -5.97 7.95 1.61
CA LEU A 53 -6.30 7.39 0.30
C LEU A 53 -7.75 6.91 0.21
N SER A 54 -8.28 6.34 1.30
CA SER A 54 -9.67 5.91 1.39
C SER A 54 -10.64 7.08 1.32
N ASN A 55 -10.32 8.19 2.01
CA ASN A 55 -11.09 9.43 1.92
C ASN A 55 -11.03 10.02 0.51
N PHE A 56 -9.84 10.05 -0.11
CA PHE A 56 -9.66 10.53 -1.47
C PHE A 56 -10.46 9.70 -2.49
N GLU A 57 -10.47 8.37 -2.36
CA GLU A 57 -11.29 7.49 -3.20
C GLU A 57 -12.77 7.84 -3.13
N LEU A 58 -13.29 8.10 -1.92
CA LEU A 58 -14.69 8.43 -1.71
C LEU A 58 -15.05 9.80 -2.32
N GLU A 59 -14.16 10.78 -2.21
CA GLU A 59 -14.31 12.09 -2.88
C GLU A 59 -14.28 11.96 -4.41
N ALA A 60 -13.34 11.20 -4.95
CA ALA A 60 -13.25 10.95 -6.39
C ALA A 60 -14.48 10.20 -6.92
N PHE A 61 -15.01 9.24 -6.14
CA PHE A 61 -16.24 8.53 -6.49
C PHE A 61 -17.44 9.47 -6.59
N ARG A 62 -17.57 10.43 -5.66
CA ARG A 62 -18.61 11.48 -5.72
C ARG A 62 -18.48 12.38 -6.95
N GLN A 63 -17.28 12.51 -7.52
CA GLN A 63 -17.01 13.24 -8.76
C GLN A 63 -17.23 12.39 -10.02
N GLY A 64 -17.65 11.13 -9.89
CA GLY A 64 -17.95 10.22 -11.01
C GLY A 64 -16.80 9.30 -11.43
N PHE A 65 -15.67 9.30 -10.71
CA PHE A 65 -14.58 8.36 -10.99
C PHE A 65 -14.90 6.96 -10.44
N HIS A 66 -14.51 5.93 -11.18
CA HIS A 66 -14.67 4.55 -10.70
C HIS A 66 -13.69 4.25 -9.56
N TYR A 67 -14.13 3.68 -8.44
CA TYR A 67 -13.26 3.42 -7.28
C TYR A 67 -12.01 2.57 -7.64
N LYS A 68 -12.17 1.52 -8.46
CA LYS A 68 -11.02 0.72 -8.93
C LYS A 68 -9.98 1.54 -9.69
N TYR A 69 -10.39 2.57 -10.43
CA TYR A 69 -9.45 3.44 -11.14
C TYR A 69 -8.55 4.16 -10.15
N VAL A 70 -9.13 4.77 -9.11
CA VAL A 70 -8.38 5.44 -8.04
C VAL A 70 -7.45 4.45 -7.32
N ARG A 71 -7.94 3.25 -6.98
CA ARG A 71 -7.12 2.20 -6.35
C ARG A 71 -5.95 1.76 -7.20
N CYS A 72 -6.13 1.65 -8.51
CA CYS A 72 -5.03 1.30 -9.42
C CYS A 72 -3.95 2.39 -9.42
N LEU A 73 -4.33 3.66 -9.51
CA LEU A 73 -3.38 4.77 -9.45
C LEU A 73 -2.65 4.78 -8.11
N ALA A 74 -3.37 4.63 -7.00
CA ALA A 74 -2.78 4.55 -5.66
C ALA A 74 -1.84 3.35 -5.52
N TYR A 75 -2.18 2.20 -6.10
CA TYR A 75 -1.34 1.01 -6.13
C TYR A 75 -0.03 1.26 -6.89
N LEU A 76 -0.09 1.91 -8.05
CA LEU A 76 1.10 2.25 -8.82
C LEU A 76 2.00 3.25 -8.09
N LEU A 77 1.41 4.24 -7.41
CA LEU A 77 2.16 5.20 -6.60
C LEU A 77 2.78 4.54 -5.35
N ASN A 78 2.08 3.61 -4.71
CA ASN A 78 2.64 2.83 -3.61
C ASN A 78 3.87 2.00 -4.02
N ARG A 79 3.96 1.57 -5.28
CA ARG A 79 5.16 0.89 -5.81
C ARG A 79 6.33 1.84 -6.06
N GLN A 80 6.08 3.14 -6.09
CA GLN A 80 7.07 4.21 -6.22
C GLN A 80 7.46 4.81 -4.86
N ALA A 81 6.84 4.30 -3.77
CA ALA A 81 7.09 4.73 -2.41
C ALA A 81 8.07 3.80 -1.70
N VAL A 82 8.95 4.38 -0.89
CA VAL A 82 9.87 3.66 -0.01
C VAL A 82 9.34 3.78 1.42
N TYR A 83 9.08 2.64 2.03
CA TYR A 83 8.61 2.52 3.39
C TYR A 83 9.70 1.89 4.25
N GLU A 84 9.89 2.45 5.45
CA GLU A 84 10.83 1.88 6.42
C GLU A 84 10.11 1.66 7.74
N ALA A 85 10.52 0.60 8.44
CA ALA A 85 10.09 0.40 9.82
C ALA A 85 10.53 1.59 10.68
N PRO A 86 9.72 2.02 11.67
CA PRO A 86 10.14 3.03 12.63
C PRO A 86 11.46 2.65 13.30
N GLU A 87 12.33 3.64 13.52
CA GLU A 87 13.56 3.41 14.27
C GLU A 87 13.25 3.10 15.73
N THR A 88 13.72 1.96 16.21
CA THR A 88 13.54 1.51 17.59
C THR A 88 14.86 1.09 18.20
N ARG A 89 15.01 1.33 19.50
CA ARG A 89 16.20 0.92 20.26
C ARG A 89 16.40 -0.60 20.29
N LEU A 90 15.29 -1.33 20.37
CA LEU A 90 15.27 -2.79 20.39
C LEU A 90 14.90 -3.32 19.01
N ASP A 91 15.38 -4.52 18.68
CA ASP A 91 14.98 -5.21 17.46
C ASP A 91 13.48 -5.62 17.52
N PRO A 92 12.63 -5.09 16.63
CA PRO A 92 11.19 -5.36 16.61
C PRO A 92 10.82 -6.84 16.57
N LEU A 93 11.57 -7.63 15.78
CA LEU A 93 11.27 -9.04 15.58
C LEU A 93 11.54 -9.85 16.86
N ASN A 94 12.71 -9.67 17.47
CA ASN A 94 13.07 -10.32 18.73
C ASN A 94 12.12 -9.93 19.88
N VAL A 95 11.76 -8.65 19.97
CA VAL A 95 10.79 -8.19 20.97
C VAL A 95 9.44 -8.88 20.79
N ARG A 96 8.94 -8.97 19.55
CA ARG A 96 7.65 -9.62 19.27
C ARG A 96 7.63 -11.10 19.65
N ILE A 97 8.71 -11.82 19.33
CA ILE A 97 8.86 -13.24 19.71
C ILE A 97 8.82 -13.40 21.23
N GLU A 98 9.59 -12.61 21.97
CA GLU A 98 9.64 -12.71 23.43
C GLU A 98 8.33 -12.28 24.11
N VAL A 99 7.63 -11.26 23.59
CA VAL A 99 6.29 -10.87 24.06
C VAL A 99 5.30 -12.01 23.89
N PHE A 100 5.22 -12.63 22.70
CA PHE A 100 4.28 -13.75 22.50
C PHE A 100 4.66 -14.99 23.31
N LYS A 101 5.96 -15.27 23.46
CA LYS A 101 6.45 -16.37 24.31
C LYS A 101 6.08 -16.17 25.77
N GLU A 102 6.19 -14.94 26.30
CA GLU A 102 5.76 -14.64 27.66
C GLU A 102 4.24 -14.67 27.83
N ALA A 103 3.47 -14.15 26.87
CA ALA A 103 2.01 -14.24 26.89
C ALA A 103 1.53 -15.70 26.81
N SER A 104 2.22 -16.57 26.08
CA SER A 104 1.89 -17.99 25.95
C SER A 104 1.98 -18.74 27.28
N LYS A 105 2.91 -18.38 28.18
CA LYS A 105 3.08 -19.04 29.48
C LYS A 105 1.86 -18.92 30.40
N MET A 106 1.01 -17.91 30.17
CA MET A 106 -0.22 -17.67 30.92
C MET A 106 -1.49 -18.04 30.14
N GLY A 107 -1.37 -18.60 28.92
CA GLY A 107 -2.51 -18.99 28.10
C GLY A 107 -3.13 -17.85 27.27
N LEU A 108 -2.37 -16.78 27.00
CA LEU A 108 -2.74 -15.48 26.42
C LEU A 108 -3.12 -14.42 27.48
N ALA A 109 -2.67 -13.19 27.25
CA ALA A 109 -3.08 -12.04 28.04
C ALA A 109 -4.42 -11.50 27.49
N LEU A 110 -5.50 -11.66 28.24
CA LEU A 110 -6.85 -11.25 27.85
C LEU A 110 -7.27 -9.94 28.53
N THR A 111 -6.56 -9.54 29.58
CA THR A 111 -6.80 -8.32 30.35
C THR A 111 -5.64 -7.33 30.23
N GLU A 112 -5.92 -6.04 30.46
CA GLU A 112 -4.87 -5.00 30.41
C GLU A 112 -3.80 -5.21 31.49
N THR A 113 -4.19 -5.77 32.64
CA THR A 113 -3.27 -6.13 33.72
C THR A 113 -2.31 -7.23 33.31
N GLU A 114 -2.81 -8.30 32.67
CA GLU A 114 -1.98 -9.37 32.12
C GLU A 114 -1.06 -8.86 31.01
N ARG A 115 -1.58 -8.02 30.11
CA ARG A 115 -0.79 -7.37 29.04
C ARG A 115 0.38 -6.59 29.63
N THR A 116 0.11 -5.75 30.63
CA THR A 116 1.13 -4.95 31.32
C THR A 116 2.18 -5.85 31.98
N GLN A 117 1.77 -6.94 32.64
CA GLN A 117 2.69 -7.88 33.26
C GLN A 117 3.61 -8.58 32.24
N VAL A 118 3.09 -8.98 31.09
CA VAL A 118 3.89 -9.57 29.99
C VAL A 118 4.95 -8.56 29.53
N LEU A 119 4.54 -7.34 29.21
CA LEU A 119 5.44 -6.31 28.70
C LEU A 119 6.52 -5.92 29.73
N GLN A 120 6.16 -5.83 31.01
CA GLN A 120 7.12 -5.57 32.09
C GLN A 120 8.16 -6.70 32.23
N ARG A 121 7.74 -7.97 32.14
CA ARG A 121 8.67 -9.12 32.20
C ARG A 121 9.63 -9.12 31.01
N VAL A 122 9.14 -8.79 29.82
CA VAL A 122 9.96 -8.67 28.62
C VAL A 122 10.92 -7.49 28.75
N ALA A 123 10.45 -6.33 29.19
CA ALA A 123 11.26 -5.14 29.43
C ALA A 123 12.42 -5.43 30.40
N ALA A 124 12.16 -6.18 31.47
CA ALA A 124 13.20 -6.62 32.41
C ALA A 124 14.28 -7.50 31.75
N ARG A 125 13.92 -8.36 30.79
CA ARG A 125 14.90 -9.19 30.04
C ARG A 125 15.78 -8.37 29.11
N PHE A 126 15.17 -7.41 28.41
CA PHE A 126 15.88 -6.54 27.49
C PHE A 126 16.61 -5.37 28.18
N ARG A 127 16.49 -5.25 29.52
CA ARG A 127 17.01 -4.11 30.31
C ARG A 127 16.58 -2.77 29.71
N ALA A 128 15.30 -2.71 29.34
CA ALA A 128 14.67 -1.61 28.63
C ALA A 128 13.44 -1.13 29.40
N GLU A 129 12.92 0.03 29.03
CA GLU A 129 11.63 0.48 29.54
C GLU A 129 10.47 -0.25 28.84
N MET A 130 9.33 -0.39 29.52
CA MET A 130 8.12 -0.96 28.93
C MET A 130 7.72 -0.23 27.63
N ARG A 131 7.89 1.10 27.60
CA ARG A 131 7.62 1.93 26.43
C ARG A 131 8.51 1.59 25.25
N GLU A 132 9.80 1.30 25.47
CA GLU A 132 10.73 0.90 24.41
C GLU A 132 10.35 -0.47 23.83
N VAL A 133 9.87 -1.39 24.69
CA VAL A 133 9.33 -2.69 24.26
C VAL A 133 8.04 -2.52 23.45
N GLU A 134 7.11 -1.68 23.90
CA GLU A 134 5.88 -1.40 23.15
C GLU A 134 6.17 -0.75 21.79
N GLN A 135 7.10 0.20 21.74
CA GLN A 135 7.52 0.83 20.48
C GLN A 135 8.11 -0.20 19.51
N ALA A 136 9.06 -1.03 19.97
CA ALA A 136 9.65 -2.09 19.16
C ALA A 136 8.62 -3.14 18.73
N PHE A 137 7.71 -3.53 19.62
CA PHE A 137 6.62 -4.45 19.29
C PHE A 137 5.74 -3.87 18.17
N ASN A 138 5.36 -2.60 18.27
CA ASN A 138 4.52 -1.92 17.28
C ASN A 138 5.26 -1.66 15.96
N ALA A 139 6.56 -1.39 15.98
CA ALA A 139 7.37 -1.20 14.78
C ALA A 139 7.44 -2.44 13.88
N SER A 140 7.08 -3.62 14.42
CA SER A 140 7.01 -4.87 13.64
C SER A 140 5.80 -4.97 12.70
N TYR A 141 4.82 -4.07 12.84
CA TYR A 141 3.62 -4.08 11.99
C TYR A 141 3.84 -3.22 10.75
N GLN A 142 3.55 -3.79 9.58
CA GLN A 142 3.69 -3.10 8.30
C GLN A 142 2.90 -1.79 8.26
N GLU A 143 1.72 -1.75 8.88
CA GLU A 143 0.87 -0.55 8.98
C GLU A 143 1.56 0.64 9.66
N ASN A 144 2.55 0.36 10.51
CA ASN A 144 3.34 1.35 11.23
C ASN A 144 4.61 1.77 10.48
N GLU A 145 4.93 1.16 9.33
CA GLU A 145 6.02 1.65 8.48
C GLU A 145 5.77 3.10 8.07
N VAL A 146 6.83 3.89 7.99
CA VAL A 146 6.78 5.31 7.66
C VAL A 146 7.14 5.49 6.19
N LEU A 147 6.39 6.33 5.48
CA LEU A 147 6.73 6.75 4.12
C LEU A 147 7.97 7.65 4.16
N LYS A 148 9.14 7.13 3.78
CA LYS A 148 10.41 7.86 3.83
C LYS A 148 10.67 8.64 2.55
N GLU A 149 10.45 7.97 1.42
CA GLU A 149 10.69 8.57 0.11
C GLU A 149 9.58 8.23 -0.86
N PHE A 150 9.38 9.12 -1.83
CA PHE A 150 8.42 8.92 -2.89
C PHE A 150 9.02 9.42 -4.21
N GLN A 151 9.18 8.51 -5.17
CA GLN A 151 9.79 8.83 -6.45
C GLN A 151 8.90 9.77 -7.27
N PHE A 152 9.52 10.76 -7.89
CA PHE A 152 8.79 11.72 -8.72
C PHE A 152 8.25 11.06 -9.98
N ILE A 153 6.95 11.21 -10.22
CA ILE A 153 6.26 10.82 -11.45
C ILE A 153 5.29 11.94 -11.86
N THR A 154 5.15 12.17 -13.17
CA THR A 154 4.17 13.13 -13.71
C THR A 154 2.79 12.48 -13.81
N ALA A 155 1.72 13.28 -13.72
CA ALA A 155 0.36 12.79 -13.92
C ALA A 155 0.20 12.04 -15.24
N GLU A 156 0.78 12.56 -16.33
CA GLU A 156 0.74 11.91 -17.64
C GLU A 156 1.43 10.54 -17.64
N GLN A 157 2.62 10.45 -17.05
CA GLN A 157 3.36 9.19 -16.96
C GLN A 157 2.61 8.17 -16.08
N LEU A 158 1.98 8.62 -14.99
CA LEU A 158 1.16 7.76 -14.15
C LEU A 158 -0.02 7.15 -14.93
N LEU A 159 -0.72 7.96 -15.74
CA LEU A 159 -1.83 7.47 -16.56
C LEU A 159 -1.36 6.52 -17.67
N LYS A 160 -0.20 6.78 -18.29
CA LYS A 160 0.44 5.85 -19.24
C LYS A 160 0.79 4.52 -18.55
N ASN A 161 1.38 4.58 -17.37
CA ASN A 161 1.73 3.40 -16.57
C ASN A 161 0.48 2.61 -16.13
N TYR A 162 -0.63 3.30 -15.86
CA TYR A 162 -1.93 2.69 -15.61
C TYR A 162 -2.43 1.88 -16.80
N ASN A 163 -2.45 2.49 -18.00
CA ASN A 163 -2.89 1.82 -19.22
C ASN A 163 -2.01 0.62 -19.57
N LEU A 164 -0.68 0.76 -19.43
CA LEU A 164 0.26 -0.34 -19.62
C LEU A 164 -0.01 -1.46 -18.60
N SER A 165 -0.17 -1.12 -17.32
CA SER A 165 -0.39 -2.12 -16.27
C SER A 165 -1.72 -2.85 -16.43
N LEU A 166 -2.79 -2.18 -16.88
CA LEU A 166 -4.05 -2.84 -17.24
C LEU A 166 -3.86 -3.85 -18.37
N THR A 167 -3.16 -3.45 -19.43
CA THR A 167 -2.89 -4.32 -20.59
C THR A 167 -2.12 -5.56 -20.15
N GLN A 168 -1.05 -5.39 -19.39
CA GLN A 168 -0.25 -6.50 -18.87
C GLN A 168 -1.09 -7.43 -17.98
N THR A 169 -1.90 -6.88 -17.06
CA THR A 169 -2.74 -7.69 -16.16
C THR A 169 -3.83 -8.45 -16.93
N LEU A 170 -4.39 -7.86 -18.00
CA LEU A 170 -5.32 -8.54 -18.88
C LEU A 170 -4.64 -9.68 -19.65
N LEU A 171 -3.48 -9.42 -20.26
CA LEU A 171 -2.73 -10.42 -21.03
C LEU A 171 -2.25 -11.57 -20.16
N PHE A 172 -1.99 -11.35 -18.87
CA PHE A 172 -1.62 -12.43 -17.94
C PHE A 172 -2.75 -13.44 -17.71
N LYS A 173 -4.00 -13.08 -18.06
CA LYS A 173 -5.15 -13.98 -18.04
C LYS A 173 -5.45 -14.61 -19.40
N ALA A 174 -4.68 -14.29 -20.44
CA ALA A 174 -4.83 -14.90 -21.76
C ALA A 174 -4.23 -16.32 -21.76
N LEU A 175 -4.85 -17.22 -22.53
CA LEU A 175 -4.31 -18.56 -22.77
C LEU A 175 -3.20 -18.52 -23.82
N ASP A 176 -3.42 -17.76 -24.89
CA ASP A 176 -2.50 -17.58 -26.00
C ASP A 176 -2.45 -16.09 -26.41
N ILE A 177 -1.29 -15.65 -26.93
CA ILE A 177 -1.08 -14.28 -27.43
C ILE A 177 -0.46 -14.38 -28.83
N THR A 178 -1.18 -13.89 -29.84
CA THR A 178 -0.66 -13.72 -31.20
C THR A 178 -0.16 -12.29 -31.38
N VAL A 179 1.11 -12.12 -31.78
CA VAL A 179 1.72 -10.81 -32.02
C VAL A 179 2.16 -10.73 -33.48
N GLU A 180 1.56 -9.81 -34.24
CA GLU A 180 1.99 -9.48 -35.59
C GLU A 180 2.97 -8.31 -35.53
N THR A 181 4.14 -8.46 -36.17
CA THR A 181 5.17 -7.42 -36.20
C THR A 181 5.52 -7.08 -37.64
N ARG A 182 5.81 -5.79 -37.89
CA ARG A 182 6.38 -5.32 -39.14
C ARG A 182 7.59 -4.47 -38.80
N ALA A 183 8.78 -4.93 -39.17
CA ALA A 183 9.99 -4.12 -39.07
C ALA A 183 10.05 -3.12 -40.24
N PRO A 184 10.34 -1.84 -40.00
CA PRO A 184 10.80 -0.97 -41.08
C PRO A 184 12.21 -1.43 -41.47
N GLY A 185 12.34 -1.95 -42.70
CA GLY A 185 13.64 -2.17 -43.36
C GLY A 185 14.19 -0.89 -43.93
#